data_AF-A0A6P0IVY4-F1
#
_entry.id   AF-A0A6P0IVY4-F1
#
_cell.length_a   1.000
_cell.length_b   1.000
_cell.length_c   1.000
_cell.angle_alpha   90.00
_cell.angle_beta   90.00
_cell.angle_gamma   90.00
#
_symmetry.space_group_name_H-M   'P 1'
#
loop_
_entity.id
_entity.type
_entity.pdbx_description
1 polymer ?
#
loop_
_entity_poly.entity_id
_entity_poly.type
_entity_poly.pdbx_seq_one_letter_code
_entity_poly.pdbx_strand_id
1 'polypeptide(L)' 'MTRQPHDQFAKQYLTELLTPHGQVEVSRELTTEVRQVDIWFLPTASESTAPKEIGLLGKMASTACLLEPFRNA' A
#
# COMPACT_ATOMS: atom_id res chain seq x y z
N MET A 1 3.47 7.77 -20.18
CA MET A 1 2.56 8.94 -20.19
C MET A 1 1.30 8.51 -19.47
N THR A 2 0.87 9.02 -18.33
CA THR A 2 1.37 10.07 -17.43
C THR A 2 1.25 9.49 -16.03
N ARG A 3 2.33 9.32 -15.27
CA ARG A 3 2.16 9.11 -13.82
C ARG A 3 2.38 10.46 -13.19
N GLN A 4 1.27 11.11 -12.86
CA GLN A 4 1.27 12.39 -12.17
C GLN A 4 2.33 12.33 -11.05
N PRO A 5 3.15 13.38 -10.84
CA PRO A 5 4.21 13.35 -9.82
C PRO A 5 3.72 12.85 -8.46
N HIS A 6 2.44 13.11 -8.15
CA HIS A 6 1.73 12.64 -6.96
C HIS A 6 1.52 11.13 -6.89
N ASP A 7 1.28 10.44 -8.01
CA ASP A 7 1.12 8.98 -8.06
C ASP A 7 2.46 8.29 -7.76
N GLN A 8 3.54 8.73 -8.42
CA GLN A 8 4.87 8.19 -8.18
C GLN A 8 5.34 8.47 -6.75
N PHE A 9 5.13 9.70 -6.26
CA PHE A 9 5.46 10.08 -4.89
C PHE A 9 4.67 9.24 -3.87
N ALA A 10 3.35 9.09 -4.06
CA ALA A 10 2.51 8.32 -3.14
C ALA A 10 2.93 6.85 -3.08
N LYS A 11 3.27 6.24 -4.22
CA LYS A 11 3.79 4.87 -4.27
C LYS A 11 5.08 4.72 -3.48
N GLN A 12 6.05 5.59 -3.71
CA GLN A 12 7.33 5.56 -3.01
C GLN A 12 7.16 5.79 -1.51
N TYR A 13 6.41 6.83 -1.15
CA TYR A 13 6.17 7.22 0.23
C TYR A 13 5.44 6.14 1.03
N LEU A 14 4.35 5.57 0.49
CA LEU A 14 3.61 4.50 1.15
C LEU A 14 4.44 3.21 1.24
N THR A 15 5.30 2.94 0.27
CA THR A 15 6.20 1.78 0.33
C THR A 15 7.19 1.92 1.48
N GLU A 16 7.90 3.05 1.58
CA GLU A 16 8.85 3.29 2.67
C GLU A 16 8.16 3.30 4.04
N LEU A 17 6.96 3.88 4.12
CA LEU A 17 6.20 3.96 5.36
C LEU A 17 5.67 2.61 5.85
N LEU A 18 5.30 1.71 4.94
CA LEU A 18 4.72 0.40 5.28
C LEU A 18 5.75 -0.73 5.38
N THR A 19 6.93 -0.58 4.80
CA THR A 19 8.02 -1.59 4.84
C THR A 19 8.38 -2.05 6.27
N PRO A 20 8.43 -1.18 7.30
CA PRO A 20 8.69 -1.62 8.68
C PRO A 20 7.56 -2.46 9.30
N HIS A 21 6.35 -2.40 8.73
CA HIS A 21 5.14 -2.97 9.31
C HIS A 21 4.66 -4.24 8.59
N GLY A 22 5.26 -4.60 7.45
CA GLY A 22 4.83 -5.72 6.65
C GLY A 22 5.55 -5.83 5.31
N GLN A 23 5.10 -6.78 4.51
CA GLN A 23 5.55 -6.93 3.13
C GLN A 23 4.73 -6.02 2.21
N VAL A 24 5.43 -5.25 1.38
CA VAL A 24 4.84 -4.34 0.40
C VAL A 24 5.23 -4.79 -1.00
N GLU A 25 4.26 -4.93 -1.89
CA GLU A 25 4.47 -5.18 -3.32
C GLU A 25 3.84 -4.03 -4.13
N VAL A 26 4.62 -3.41 -5.01
CA VAL A 26 4.19 -2.26 -5.82
C VAL A 26 3.92 -2.73 -7.25
N SER A 27 2.85 -2.23 -7.87
CA SER A 27 2.48 -2.56 -9.26
C SER A 27 2.30 -4.07 -9.50
N ARG A 28 1.63 -4.75 -8.57
CA ARG A 28 1.35 -6.20 -8.69
C ARG A 28 0.29 -6.45 -9.76
N GLU A 29 0.60 -7.33 -10.70
CA GLU A 29 -0.37 -7.82 -11.68
C GLU A 29 -1.31 -8.86 -11.07
N LEU A 30 -2.61 -8.64 -11.22
CA LEU A 30 -3.63 -9.63 -10.92
C LEU A 30 -3.91 -10.41 -12.22
N THR A 31 -3.70 -11.72 -12.19
CA THR A 31 -3.89 -12.59 -13.36
C THR A 31 -5.37 -12.83 -13.69
N THR A 32 -6.25 -12.67 -12.71
CA THR A 32 -7.69 -12.97 -12.81
C THR A 32 -8.51 -11.82 -13.40
N GLU A 33 -8.09 -10.59 -13.17
CA GLU A 33 -8.63 -9.38 -13.80
C GLU A 33 -7.41 -8.66 -14.34
N VAL A 34 -7.30 -8.39 -15.65
CA VAL A 34 -6.14 -7.73 -16.27
C VAL A 34 -5.97 -6.31 -15.71
N ARG A 35 -5.45 -6.22 -14.49
CA ARG A 35 -5.41 -5.04 -13.62
C ARG A 35 -4.14 -5.09 -12.80
N GLN A 36 -3.53 -3.93 -12.66
CA GLN A 36 -2.41 -3.71 -11.77
C GLN A 36 -2.89 -2.97 -10.55
N VAL A 37 -2.44 -3.44 -9.39
CA VAL A 37 -2.65 -2.76 -8.12
C VAL A 37 -1.45 -1.89 -7.84
N ASP A 38 -1.68 -0.65 -7.43
CA ASP A 38 -0.60 0.27 -7.08
C ASP A 38 0.24 -0.25 -5.91
N ILE A 39 -0.41 -0.64 -4.80
CA ILE A 39 0.26 -1.21 -3.63
C ILE A 39 -0.57 -2.37 -3.07
N TRP A 40 0.09 -3.51 -2.91
CA TRP A 40 -0.39 -4.66 -2.15
C TRP A 40 0.39 -4.75 -0.84
N PHE A 41 -0.32 -4.76 0.29
CA PHE A 41 0.28 -4.80 1.61
C PHE A 41 -0.15 -6.05 2.39
N LEU A 42 0.83 -6.71 3.00
CA LEU A 42 0.65 -7.86 3.89
C LEU A 42 1.28 -7.53 5.26
N PRO A 43 0.47 -7.36 6.33
CA PRO A 43 1.02 -7.08 7.65
C PRO A 43 1.83 -8.27 8.19
N THR A 44 2.94 -7.99 8.86
CA THR A 44 3.68 -9.03 9.60
C THR A 44 2.85 -9.45 10.81
N ALA A 45 2.68 -10.76 11.02
CA ALA A 45 1.86 -11.33 12.10
C ALA A 45 2.41 -11.09 13.54
N SER A 46 3.37 -10.17 13.71
CA SER A 46 3.97 -9.86 15.00
C SER A 46 3.06 -8.91 15.78
N GLU A 47 2.32 -9.50 16.73
CA GLU A 47 1.64 -8.89 17.87
C GLU A 47 0.94 -7.53 17.65
N SER A 48 -0.28 -7.64 17.11
CA SER A 48 -1.51 -7.02 17.64
C SER A 48 -1.57 -5.51 17.88
N THR A 49 -0.63 -4.73 17.35
CA THR A 49 -0.73 -3.28 17.43
C THR A 49 -0.55 -2.72 16.04
N ALA A 50 -1.69 -2.42 15.39
CA ALA A 50 -1.71 -1.49 14.26
C ALA A 50 -0.76 -0.33 14.63
N PRO A 51 0.28 -0.06 13.83
CA PRO A 51 1.30 0.91 14.18
C PRO A 51 0.64 2.25 14.46
N LYS A 52 0.49 2.59 15.76
CA LYS A 52 -0.16 3.83 16.20
C LYS A 52 0.53 5.05 15.60
N GLU A 53 1.82 4.90 15.30
CA GLU A 53 2.71 5.88 14.68
C GLU A 53 2.21 6.38 13.32
N ILE A 54 1.52 5.53 12.54
CA ILE A 54 0.96 5.91 11.22
C ILE A 54 -0.56 6.12 11.25
N GLY A 55 -1.14 6.26 12.45
CA GLY A 55 -2.51 6.71 12.66
C GLY A 55 -3.58 5.90 11.91
N LEU A 56 -4.38 6.57 11.08
CA LEU A 56 -5.45 5.93 10.32
C LEU A 56 -4.93 4.91 9.30
N LEU A 57 -3.79 5.19 8.66
CA LEU A 57 -3.17 4.27 7.71
C LEU A 57 -2.80 2.95 8.41
N GLY A 58 -2.29 3.02 9.63
CA GLY A 58 -1.98 1.82 10.43
C GLY A 58 -3.23 1.00 10.77
N LYS A 59 -4.37 1.65 10.99
CA LYS A 59 -5.65 0.95 11.19
C LYS A 59 -6.12 0.24 9.92
N MET A 60 -5.95 0.87 8.75
CA MET A 60 -6.28 0.25 7.45
C MET A 60 -5.32 -0.89 7.09
N ALA A 61 -4.04 -0.75 7.45
CA ALA A 61 -2.98 -1.74 7.27
C ALA A 61 -2.96 -2.80 8.40
N SER A 62 -4.00 -2.90 9.22
CA SER A 62 -4.08 -3.95 10.25
C SER A 62 -4.35 -5.35 9.66
N THR A 63 -4.87 -5.42 8.44
CA THR A 63 -5.08 -6.63 7.65
C THR A 63 -4.45 -6.48 6.28
N ALA A 64 -4.32 -7.58 5.54
CA ALA A 64 -3.93 -7.54 4.14
C ALA A 64 -4.85 -6.58 3.37
N CYS A 65 -4.28 -5.64 2.62
CA CYS A 65 -5.06 -4.61 1.93
C CYS A 65 -4.42 -4.13 0.62
N LEU A 66 -5.26 -3.53 -0.22
CA LEU A 66 -4.91 -2.90 -1.48
C LEU A 66 -4.99 -1.39 -1.28
N LEU A 67 -3.95 -0.65 -1.68
CA LEU A 67 -3.94 0.81 -1.63
C LEU A 67 -3.75 1.37 -3.04
N GLU A 68 -4.72 2.17 -3.48
CA GLU A 68 -4.79 2.70 -4.86
C GLU A 68 -5.04 4.22 -4.83
N PRO A 69 -4.02 5.00 -4.45
CA PRO A 69 -4.12 6.44 -4.38
C PRO A 69 -4.39 7.02 -5.79
N PHE A 70 -5.25 8.03 -5.88
CA PHE A 70 -5.57 8.74 -7.13
C PHE A 70 -6.25 7.90 -8.23
N ARG A 71 -6.91 6.78 -7.88
CA ARG A 71 -7.59 5.89 -8.85
C ARG A 71 -8.69 6.57 -9.68
N ASN A 72 -9.36 7.58 -9.11
CA ASN A 72 -10.47 8.32 -9.74
C ASN A 72 -10.18 9.83 -9.89
N ALA A 73 -8.90 10.23 -9.91
CA ALA A 73 -8.51 11.64 -10.05
C ALA A 73 -8.79 12.20 -11.45
#